data_AF-A0A973YNL5-F1
#
_entry.id   AF-A0A973YNL5-F1
#
_cell.length_a   1.000
_cell.length_b   1.000
_cell.length_c   1.000
_cell.angle_alpha   90.00
_cell.angle_beta   90.00
_cell.angle_gamma   90.00
#
_symmetry.space_group_name_H-M   'P 1'
#
loop_
_entity.id
_entity.type
_entity.pdbx_description
1 polymer ?
#
loop_
_entity_poly.entity_id
_entity_poly.type
_entity_poly.pdbx_seq_one_letter_code
_entity_poly.pdbx_strand_id
1 'polypeptide(L)'
;MALIRVSEAARFLGVSDDTVRRWTDNGTLTPLRDESGRLAVDGLELASHARKLAQLPEDPQRSGSSARNRFVGLVTDVIADKVMAQVELQCGPFRVVSLMSSEAVRE
;
A
#
# COMPACT_ATOMS: atom_id res chain seq x y z
N MET A 1 8.72 -4.79 24.56
CA MET A 1 8.14 -4.53 23.23
C MET A 1 8.09 -3.03 23.02
N ALA A 2 8.32 -2.53 21.80
CA ALA A 2 8.32 -1.09 21.54
C ALA A 2 6.89 -0.59 21.31
N LEU A 3 6.47 0.40 22.10
CA LEU A 3 5.20 1.11 21.90
C LEU A 3 5.39 2.19 20.83
N ILE A 4 4.52 2.19 19.83
CA ILE A 4 4.54 3.17 18.74
C ILE A 4 3.35 4.09 18.92
N ARG A 5 3.60 5.41 19.01
CA ARG A 5 2.52 6.39 19.14
C ARG A 5 1.67 6.42 17.88
N VAL A 6 0.39 6.74 18.02
CA VAL A 6 -0.57 6.83 16.90
C VAL A 6 -0.04 7.65 15.72
N SER A 7 0.54 8.83 16.00
CA SER A 7 1.09 9.71 14.96
C SER A 7 2.27 9.08 14.19
N GLU A 8 3.06 8.26 14.88
CA GLU A 8 4.20 7.57 14.28
C GLU A 8 3.75 6.34 13.50
N ALA A 9 2.79 5.58 14.04
CA ALA A 9 2.16 4.47 13.35
C ALA A 9 1.49 4.91 12.04
N ALA A 10 0.75 6.03 12.08
CA ALA A 10 0.11 6.63 10.91
C ALA A 10 1.15 6.99 9.83
N ARG A 11 2.25 7.64 10.24
CA ARG A 11 3.36 7.97 9.34
C ARG A 11 4.00 6.72 8.72
N PHE A 12 4.23 5.66 9.49
CA PHE A 12 4.82 4.43 8.96
C PHE A 12 3.91 3.70 7.99
N LEU A 13 2.60 3.77 8.20
CA LEU A 13 1.61 3.10 7.36
C LEU A 13 1.12 3.96 6.18
N GLY A 14 1.52 5.24 6.12
CA GLY A 14 1.06 6.17 5.09
C GLY A 14 -0.44 6.48 5.17
N VAL A 15 -1.02 6.42 6.37
CA VAL A 15 -2.44 6.73 6.63
C VAL A 15 -2.58 7.91 7.59
N SER A 16 -3.80 8.39 7.81
CA SER A 16 -4.06 9.44 8.79
C SER A 16 -4.05 8.92 10.23
N ASP A 17 -3.73 9.78 11.20
CA ASP A 17 -3.85 9.48 12.64
C ASP A 17 -5.26 8.98 13.00
N ASP A 18 -6.29 9.56 12.38
CA ASP A 18 -7.69 9.16 12.57
C ASP A 18 -7.94 7.71 12.12
N THR A 19 -7.31 7.27 11.03
CA THR A 19 -7.38 5.88 10.57
C THR A 19 -6.85 4.91 11.62
N VAL A 20 -5.72 5.24 12.25
CA VAL A 20 -5.12 4.40 13.29
C VAL A 20 -5.97 4.40 14.56
N ARG A 21 -6.56 5.56 14.94
CA ARG A 21 -7.52 5.62 16.06
C ARG A 21 -8.76 4.78 15.80
N ARG A 22 -9.30 4.83 14.59
CA ARG A 22 -10.44 4.00 14.19
C ARG A 22 -10.12 2.50 14.27
N TRP A 23 -8.88 2.10 13.95
CA TRP A 23 -8.42 0.73 14.13
C TRP A 23 -8.29 0.32 15.59
N THR A 24 -7.95 1.24 16.49
CA THR A 24 -8.01 0.93 17.93
C THR A 24 -9.44 0.84 18.45
N ASP A 25 -10.32 1.71 17.97
CA ASP A 25 -11.71 1.78 18.42
C ASP A 25 -12.54 0.57 17.95
N ASN A 26 -12.24 0.04 16.75
CA ASN A 26 -12.92 -1.13 16.20
C ASN A 26 -12.26 -2.47 16.57
N GLY A 27 -11.21 -2.45 17.42
CA GLY A 27 -10.51 -3.64 17.89
C GLY A 27 -9.56 -4.29 16.88
N THR A 28 -9.20 -3.59 15.80
CA THR A 28 -8.19 -4.06 14.83
C THR A 28 -6.77 -3.99 15.40
N LEU A 29 -6.49 -2.99 16.23
CA LEU A 29 -5.25 -2.82 16.97
C LEU A 29 -5.55 -2.66 18.46
N THR A 30 -4.68 -3.20 19.32
CA THR A 30 -4.85 -3.10 20.76
C THR A 30 -4.42 -1.71 21.26
N PRO A 31 -5.32 -0.90 21.87
CA PRO A 31 -4.96 0.40 22.40
C PRO A 31 -4.09 0.25 23.66
N LEU A 32 -2.92 0.87 23.65
CA LEU A 32 -1.98 0.95 24.77
C LEU A 32 -1.67 2.41 25.10
N ARG A 33 -0.96 2.65 26.21
CA ARG A 33 -0.45 3.98 26.57
C ARG A 33 1.06 3.95 26.68
N ASP A 34 1.72 4.96 26.12
CA ASP A 34 3.15 5.18 26.30
C ASP A 34 3.48 5.68 27.72
N GLU A 35 4.77 5.86 28.02
CA GLU A 35 5.25 6.38 29.30
C GLU A 35 4.71 7.78 29.63
N SER A 36 4.27 8.54 28.63
CA SER A 36 3.64 9.85 28.78
C SER A 36 2.11 9.80 28.84
N GLY A 37 1.51 8.60 28.89
CA GLY A 37 0.05 8.40 28.92
C GLY A 37 -0.66 8.61 27.57
N ARG A 38 0.08 8.79 26.47
CA ARG A 38 -0.47 9.00 25.12
C ARG A 38 -0.85 7.67 24.47
N LEU A 39 -1.88 7.70 23.63
CA LEU A 39 -2.33 6.52 22.89
C LEU A 39 -1.21 5.98 21.98
N ALA A 40 -0.93 4.69 22.13
CA ALA A 40 0.09 3.96 21.42
C ALA A 40 -0.42 2.55 21.08
N VAL A 41 0.29 1.87 20.19
CA VAL A 41 0.03 0.48 19.79
C VAL A 41 1.30 -0.33 19.88
N ASP A 42 1.18 -1.65 20.02
CA ASP A 42 2.34 -2.52 20.04
C ASP A 42 2.99 -2.59 18.64
N GLY A 43 4.32 -2.43 18.58
CA GLY A 43 5.04 -2.41 17.30
C GLY A 43 4.99 -3.72 16.52
N LEU A 44 4.92 -4.88 17.20
CA LEU A 44 4.82 -6.18 16.54
C LEU A 44 3.41 -6.39 15.97
N GLU A 45 2.39 -6.00 16.72
CA GLU A 45 1.00 -5.98 16.26
C GLU A 45 0.84 -5.05 15.04
N LEU A 46 1.39 -3.84 15.12
CA LEU A 46 1.39 -2.87 14.04
C LEU A 46 2.07 -3.41 12.78
N ALA A 47 3.27 -3.99 12.92
CA ALA A 47 3.99 -4.58 11.79
C ALA A 47 3.25 -5.77 11.16
N SER A 48 2.54 -6.56 11.98
CA SER A 48 1.71 -7.66 11.49
C SER A 48 0.48 -7.14 10.73
N HIS A 49 -0.13 -6.06 11.22
CA HIS A 49 -1.24 -5.40 10.54
C HIS A 49 -0.78 -4.76 9.21
N ALA A 50 0.38 -4.12 9.20
CA ALA A 50 0.99 -3.54 8.00
C ALA A 50 1.12 -4.56 6.86
N ARG A 51 1.57 -5.78 7.18
CA ARG A 51 1.69 -6.86 6.18
C ARG A 51 0.34 -7.31 5.62
N LYS A 52 -0.72 -7.30 6.45
CA LYS A 52 -2.08 -7.63 5.99
C LYS A 52 -2.62 -6.55 5.05
N LEU A 53 -2.37 -5.28 5.36
CA LEU A 53 -2.75 -4.15 4.50
C LEU A 53 -1.96 -4.09 3.18
N ALA A 54 -0.70 -4.53 3.18
CA ALA A 54 0.14 -4.57 2.00
C ALA A 54 -0.26 -5.66 0.98
N GLN A 55 -1.34 -6.40 1.23
CA GLN A 55 -1.89 -7.32 0.25
C GLN A 55 -2.49 -6.52 -0.90
N LEU A 56 -1.87 -6.65 -2.08
CA LEU A 56 -2.42 -6.12 -3.31
C LEU A 56 -3.83 -6.70 -3.55
N PRO A 57 -4.73 -5.94 -4.20
CA PRO A 57 -6.02 -6.47 -4.63
C PRO A 57 -5.84 -7.82 -5.33
N GLU A 58 -6.75 -8.78 -5.09
CA GLU A 58 -6.75 -10.04 -5.81
C GLU A 58 -6.85 -9.74 -7.31
N ASP A 59 -5.94 -10.32 -8.10
CA ASP A 59 -5.99 -10.26 -9.56
C ASP A 59 -7.20 -11.08 -10.04
N PRO A 60 -8.15 -10.47 -10.78
CA PRO A 60 -9.30 -11.19 -11.34
C PRO A 60 -8.87 -12.35 -12.26
N GLN A 61 -7.67 -12.27 -12.84
CA GLN A 61 -7.08 -13.32 -13.66
C GLN A 61 -6.16 -14.19 -12.81
N ARG A 62 -6.75 -15.17 -12.10
CA ARG A 62 -6.06 -16.22 -11.31
C ARG A 62 -5.20 -17.19 -12.15
N SER A 63 -4.53 -16.73 -13.21
CA SER A 63 -3.58 -17.55 -13.96
C SER A 63 -2.23 -17.58 -13.23
N GLY A 64 -1.70 -18.79 -13.02
CA GLY A 64 -0.41 -18.99 -12.38
C GLY A 64 0.69 -18.31 -13.20
N SER A 65 1.25 -17.22 -12.66
CA SER A 65 2.38 -16.51 -13.25
C SER A 65 3.63 -16.74 -12.41
N SER A 66 4.78 -16.91 -13.07
CA SER A 66 6.09 -17.03 -12.42
C SER A 66 6.68 -15.68 -11.99
N ALA A 67 6.03 -14.56 -12.36
CA ALA A 67 6.46 -13.23 -11.95
C ALA A 67 6.38 -13.07 -10.43
N ARG A 68 7.53 -12.76 -9.80
CA ARG A 68 7.63 -12.57 -8.34
C ARG A 68 7.15 -11.20 -7.88
N ASN A 69 7.22 -10.20 -8.76
CA ASN A 69 6.73 -8.85 -8.50
C ASN A 69 5.46 -8.64 -9.31
N ARG A 70 4.36 -8.31 -8.63
CA ARG A 70 3.08 -7.96 -9.25
C ARG A 70 2.70 -6.57 -8.78
N PHE A 71 2.44 -5.67 -9.71
CA PHE A 71 2.02 -4.31 -9.41
C PHE A 71 0.61 -4.11 -9.95
N VAL A 72 -0.36 -4.05 -9.06
CA VAL A 72 -1.74 -3.70 -9.40
C VAL A 72 -1.90 -2.20 -9.16
N GLY A 73 -2.37 -1.48 -10.16
CA GLY A 73 -2.50 -0.03 -10.09
C GLY A 73 -3.39 0.54 -11.16
N LEU A 74 -3.59 1.86 -11.10
CA LEU A 74 -4.34 2.62 -12.09
C LEU A 74 -3.36 3.23 -13.10
N VAL A 75 -3.67 3.16 -14.38
CA VAL A 75 -2.94 3.92 -15.40
C VAL A 75 -3.23 5.40 -15.19
N THR A 76 -2.19 6.19 -14.99
CA THR A 76 -2.29 7.64 -14.72
C THR A 76 -1.84 8.51 -15.88
N ASP A 77 -0.94 8.00 -16.73
CA ASP A 77 -0.51 8.70 -17.94
C ASP A 77 -0.04 7.71 -19.02
N VAL A 78 -0.19 8.12 -20.29
CA VAL A 78 0.25 7.35 -21.46
C VAL A 78 0.87 8.29 -22.49
N ILE A 79 2.15 8.08 -22.78
CA ILE A 79 2.86 8.76 -23.86
C ILE A 79 3.20 7.72 -24.92
N ALA A 80 2.53 7.78 -26.06
CA ALA A 80 2.74 6.86 -27.17
C ALA A 80 3.35 7.57 -28.39
N ASP A 81 4.36 6.94 -28.99
CA ASP A 81 4.91 7.35 -30.28
C ASP A 81 4.40 6.44 -31.42
N LYS A 82 5.22 6.21 -32.44
CA LYS A 82 4.90 5.34 -33.58
C LYS A 82 5.08 3.85 -33.26
N VAL A 83 6.02 3.49 -32.39
CA VAL A 83 6.45 2.10 -32.14
C VAL A 83 6.29 1.72 -30.68
N MET A 84 6.63 2.61 -29.76
CA MET A 84 6.62 2.39 -28.31
C MET A 84 5.65 3.32 -27.59
N ALA A 85 5.26 2.90 -26.40
CA ALA A 85 4.50 3.69 -25.45
C ALA A 85 5.11 3.54 -24.06
N GLN A 86 5.17 4.68 -23.37
CA GLN A 86 5.41 4.76 -21.95
C GLN A 86 4.07 4.82 -21.24
N VAL A 87 3.84 3.90 -20.31
CA VAL A 87 2.65 3.83 -19.47
C VAL A 87 3.06 4.05 -18.03
N GLU A 88 2.45 5.04 -17.40
CA GLU A 88 2.63 5.31 -15.98
C GLU A 88 1.49 4.70 -15.17
N LEU A 89 1.83 4.00 -14.10
CA LEU A 89 0.89 3.35 -13.20
C LEU A 89 1.10 3.84 -11.76
N GLN A 90 0.00 4.18 -11.09
CA GLN A 90 -0.04 4.36 -9.63
C GLN A 90 -0.40 3.04 -8.96
N CYS A 91 0.60 2.39 -8.36
CA CYS A 91 0.49 1.09 -7.71
C CYS A 91 0.66 1.25 -6.20
N GLY A 92 -0.42 1.57 -5.48
CA GLY A 92 -0.35 1.91 -4.07
C GLY A 92 0.45 3.22 -3.87
N PRO A 93 1.50 3.26 -3.03
CA PRO A 93 2.34 4.46 -2.86
C PRO A 93 3.40 4.63 -3.96
N PHE A 94 3.53 3.67 -4.88
CA PHE A 94 4.61 3.64 -5.87
C PHE A 94 4.13 4.09 -7.24
N ARG A 95 4.97 4.89 -7.90
CA ARG A 95 4.86 5.24 -9.32
C ARG A 95 5.70 4.24 -10.13
N VAL A 96 5.06 3.48 -11.01
CA VAL A 96 5.70 2.48 -11.86
C VAL A 96 5.61 2.92 -13.32
N VAL A 97 6.71 2.82 -14.07
CA VAL A 97 6.74 3.15 -15.50
C VAL A 97 7.02 1.87 -16.27
N SER A 98 6.14 1.55 -17.23
CA SER A 98 6.29 0.44 -18.16
C SER A 98 6.51 0.95 -19.57
N LEU A 99 7.31 0.21 -20.35
CA LEU A 99 7.46 0.43 -21.78
C LEU A 99 6.86 -0.77 -22.52
N MET A 100 5.97 -0.50 -23.48
CA MET A 100 5.32 -1.50 -24.32
C MET A 100 5.13 -0.96 -25.74
N SER A 101 4.67 -1.78 -26.68
CA SER A 101 4.41 -1.28 -28.04
C SER A 101 3.26 -0.27 -28.04
N SER A 102 3.32 0.71 -28.96
CA SER A 102 2.22 1.68 -29.12
C SER A 102 0.91 1.02 -29.54
N GLU A 103 0.98 -0.16 -30.16
CA GLU A 103 -0.19 -0.95 -30.53
C GLU A 103 -0.84 -1.56 -29.28
N ALA A 104 -0.05 -2.21 -28.42
CA ALA A 104 -0.58 -2.90 -27.24
C ALA A 104 -1.23 -1.98 -26.20
N VAL A 105 -0.94 -0.68 -26.20
CA VAL A 105 -1.61 0.28 -25.31
C VAL A 105 -2.90 0.87 -25.91
N ARG A 106 -3.11 0.71 -27.23
CA ARG A 106 -4.28 1.25 -27.94
C ARG A 106 -5.41 0.23 -28.12
N GLU A 107 -5.10 -1.05 -27.94
CA GLU A 107 -6.05 -2.18 -27.90
C GLU A 107 -6.60 -2.37 -26.48
#